data_AF-A0A1G8ZXN5-F1
#
_entry.id   AF-A0A1G8ZXN5-F1
#
_cell.length_a   1.000
_cell.length_b   1.000
_cell.length_c   1.000
_cell.angle_alpha   90.00
_cell.angle_beta   90.00
_cell.angle_gamma   90.00
#
_symmetry.space_group_name_H-M   'P 1'
#
loop_
_entity.id
_entity.type
_entity.pdbx_description
1 polymer ?
#
loop_
_entity_poly.entity_id
_entity_poly.type
_entity_poly.pdbx_seq_one_letter_code
_entity_poly.pdbx_strand_id
1 'polypeptide(L)'
;MKKVVRAFSLVMAFFLLHTIAIPAPAASADSTSPVALEKLTQLSGDDLLDTLLENGLQLPEGLEKDEYTRNAVKDVVTDIERGITTAEHIPYNYTKLAELAENILKISGEPGVSARSFAALASYSLQDSTVIGAWSDSYRYYNCYGYAIGNQVFKDPGYHSGKSFSISMGVSEIADLTVSDLDALGYWGYKTTTKPASLAYYQRVVAVRKGSNDYHFMKGDTSGSDWTHKPAGNSPMRWNFTSPGYKVWTNESSYQNVNYAATTSYTSAIYYVIYWAKNGPGPQPTKKIQPTV
;
A
#
# COMPACT_ATOMS: atom_id res chain seq x y z
N MET A 1 -49.01 53.82 54.79
CA MET A 1 -47.81 52.97 54.78
C MET A 1 -48.16 51.52 55.08
N LYS A 2 -48.69 50.77 54.11
CA LYS A 2 -49.01 49.33 54.27
C LYS A 2 -49.34 48.66 52.93
N LYS A 3 -48.69 49.07 51.82
CA LYS A 3 -49.00 48.55 50.47
C LYS A 3 -47.84 48.59 49.45
N VAL A 4 -46.59 48.75 49.89
CA VAL A 4 -45.41 48.81 48.98
C VAL A 4 -44.36 47.73 49.29
N VAL A 5 -44.54 46.89 50.31
CA VAL A 5 -43.53 45.91 50.75
C VAL A 5 -43.76 44.48 50.20
N ARG A 6 -44.81 44.25 49.40
CA ARG A 6 -45.12 42.89 48.88
C ARG A 6 -44.67 42.60 47.44
N ALA A 7 -44.07 43.57 46.74
CA ALA A 7 -43.59 43.38 45.37
C ALA A 7 -42.08 43.10 45.27
N PHE A 8 -41.32 43.20 46.36
CA PHE A 8 -39.85 43.07 46.33
C PHE A 8 -39.30 41.73 46.86
N SER A 9 -40.14 40.85 47.39
CA SER A 9 -39.70 39.53 47.88
C SER A 9 -39.99 38.36 46.93
N LEU A 10 -40.63 38.62 45.78
CA LEU A 10 -40.90 37.59 44.76
C LEU A 10 -39.99 37.67 43.53
N VAL A 11 -39.25 38.77 43.36
CA VAL A 11 -38.26 38.90 42.27
C VAL A 11 -36.89 38.35 42.69
N MET A 12 -36.58 38.32 43.99
CA MET A 12 -35.30 37.77 44.51
C MET A 12 -35.30 36.25 44.73
N ALA A 13 -36.42 35.57 44.49
CA ALA A 13 -36.51 34.10 44.49
C ALA A 13 -36.53 33.50 43.06
N PHE A 14 -36.71 34.33 42.02
CA PHE A 14 -36.65 33.88 40.61
C PHE A 14 -35.25 34.01 39.99
N PHE A 15 -34.34 34.77 40.62
CA PHE A 15 -32.94 34.91 40.20
C PHE A 15 -31.96 33.94 40.90
N LEU A 16 -32.44 33.08 41.81
CA LEU A 16 -31.62 32.07 42.50
C LEU A 16 -31.88 30.63 42.02
N LEU A 17 -32.68 30.45 40.97
CA LEU A 17 -32.94 29.16 40.30
C LEU A 17 -32.32 29.06 38.90
N HIS A 18 -31.47 30.02 38.53
CA HIS A 18 -30.52 29.89 37.41
C HIS A 18 -29.10 29.74 37.96
N THR A 19 -28.92 28.86 38.95
CA THR A 19 -27.63 28.20 39.10
C THR A 19 -27.35 27.55 37.77
N ILE A 20 -26.37 28.11 37.06
CA ILE A 20 -25.73 27.51 35.90
C ILE A 20 -25.42 26.07 36.32
N ALA A 21 -26.26 25.14 35.89
CA ALA A 21 -25.84 23.77 35.75
C ALA A 21 -24.77 23.84 34.68
N ILE A 22 -23.53 24.06 35.10
CA ILE A 22 -22.38 23.71 34.30
C ILE A 22 -22.64 22.23 34.04
N PRO A 23 -22.93 21.80 32.81
CA PRO A 23 -22.95 20.38 32.56
C PRO A 23 -21.59 19.89 33.06
N ALA A 24 -21.61 19.00 34.05
CA ALA A 24 -20.43 18.19 34.34
C ALA A 24 -19.94 17.74 32.96
N PRO A 25 -18.64 17.94 32.63
CA PRO A 25 -18.16 17.55 31.31
C PRO A 25 -18.68 16.14 31.11
N ALA A 26 -19.58 16.00 30.13
CA ALA A 26 -19.94 14.69 29.66
C ALA A 26 -18.59 14.05 29.41
N ALA A 27 -18.29 12.97 30.11
CA ALA A 27 -17.15 12.16 29.77
C ALA A 27 -17.43 11.73 28.33
N SER A 28 -16.90 12.51 27.39
CA SER A 28 -16.80 12.13 26.01
C SER A 28 -15.91 10.91 26.07
N ALA A 29 -16.53 9.74 26.03
CA ALA A 29 -15.90 8.57 25.49
C ALA A 29 -15.60 8.91 24.03
N ASP A 30 -14.47 9.60 23.80
CA ASP A 30 -13.75 9.74 22.54
C ASP A 30 -12.64 10.77 22.73
N SER A 31 -11.55 10.30 23.34
CA SER A 31 -10.21 10.73 22.98
C SER A 31 -9.26 9.68 23.52
N THR A 32 -9.12 8.55 22.81
CA THR A 32 -7.86 7.82 22.84
C THR A 32 -6.79 8.85 22.48
N SER A 33 -6.01 9.28 23.47
CA SER A 33 -4.88 10.16 23.23
C SER A 33 -4.02 9.51 22.15
N PRO A 34 -3.62 10.24 21.09
CA PRO A 34 -2.75 9.68 20.06
C PRO A 34 -1.56 8.98 20.69
N VAL A 35 -1.27 7.75 20.29
CA VAL A 35 -0.09 7.05 20.81
C VAL A 35 1.12 7.72 20.19
N ALA A 36 1.93 8.38 21.03
CA ALA A 36 3.15 9.04 20.58
C ALA A 36 4.07 8.03 19.88
N LEU A 37 4.44 8.30 18.64
CA LEU A 37 5.22 7.40 17.79
C LEU A 37 6.57 6.99 18.42
N GLU A 38 7.20 7.90 19.15
CA GLU A 38 8.44 7.67 19.91
C GLU A 38 8.31 6.55 20.96
N LYS A 39 7.10 6.30 21.48
CA LYS A 39 6.84 5.19 22.41
C LYS A 39 6.64 3.87 21.67
N LEU A 40 6.09 3.91 20.46
CA LEU A 40 5.80 2.71 19.67
C LEU A 40 7.08 2.03 19.15
N THR A 41 8.10 2.82 18.81
CA THR A 41 9.34 2.31 18.19
C THR A 41 10.27 1.61 19.19
N GLN A 42 10.01 1.78 20.49
CA GLN A 42 10.71 1.11 21.59
C GLN A 42 10.08 -0.23 22.00
N LEU A 43 8.90 -0.57 21.47
CA LEU A 43 8.18 -1.79 21.82
C LEU A 43 8.64 -3.00 20.98
N SER A 44 8.57 -4.19 21.59
CA SER A 44 8.71 -5.45 20.85
C SER A 44 7.50 -5.65 19.91
N GLY A 45 7.60 -6.53 18.90
CA GLY A 45 6.49 -6.75 17.96
C GLY A 45 5.21 -7.27 18.62
N ASP A 46 5.35 -8.04 19.71
CA ASP A 46 4.20 -8.52 20.50
C ASP A 46 3.51 -7.40 21.26
N ASP A 47 4.30 -6.57 21.97
CA ASP A 47 3.79 -5.43 22.73
C ASP A 47 3.25 -4.33 21.81
N LEU A 48 3.85 -4.17 20.62
CA LEU A 48 3.51 -3.12 19.67
C LEU A 48 2.12 -3.33 19.05
N LEU A 49 1.87 -4.51 18.48
CA LEU A 49 0.56 -4.81 17.88
C LEU A 49 -0.54 -4.73 18.95
N ASP A 50 -0.29 -5.26 20.15
CA ASP A 50 -1.27 -5.29 21.23
C ASP A 50 -1.58 -3.86 21.72
N THR A 51 -0.56 -3.04 21.91
CA THR A 51 -0.72 -1.62 22.25
C THR A 51 -1.53 -0.89 21.18
N LEU A 52 -1.25 -1.11 19.90
CA LEU A 52 -1.98 -0.42 18.82
C LEU A 52 -3.45 -0.85 18.77
N LEU A 53 -3.74 -2.15 18.96
CA LEU A 53 -5.11 -2.68 19.05
C LEU A 53 -5.87 -2.07 20.22
N GLU A 54 -5.25 -2.01 21.41
CA GLU A 54 -5.83 -1.37 22.60
C GLU A 54 -6.13 0.12 22.39
N ASN A 55 -5.38 0.78 21.50
CA ASN A 55 -5.56 2.19 21.13
C ASN A 55 -6.42 2.40 19.88
N GLY A 56 -7.12 1.35 19.42
CA GLY A 56 -8.15 1.47 18.37
C GLY A 56 -7.68 1.13 16.96
N LEU A 57 -6.52 0.49 16.78
CA LEU A 57 -6.12 -0.05 15.49
C LEU A 57 -7.17 -1.06 15.00
N GLN A 58 -7.64 -0.86 13.76
CA GLN A 58 -8.45 -1.84 13.06
C GLN A 58 -7.54 -2.61 12.09
N LEU A 59 -7.49 -3.93 12.22
CA LEU A 59 -6.76 -4.77 11.26
C LEU A 59 -7.56 -4.87 9.96
N PRO A 60 -6.92 -4.72 8.79
CA PRO A 60 -7.50 -5.03 7.50
C PRO A 60 -8.13 -6.42 7.46
N GLU A 61 -9.21 -6.58 6.68
CA GLU A 61 -9.93 -7.86 6.60
C GLU A 61 -9.00 -9.01 6.19
N GLY A 62 -8.97 -10.07 7.00
CA GLY A 62 -8.16 -11.26 6.77
C GLY A 62 -6.67 -11.07 7.07
N LEU A 63 -6.27 -10.02 7.81
CA LEU A 63 -5.10 -10.07 8.66
C LEU A 63 -5.53 -10.50 10.07
N GLU A 64 -4.74 -11.37 10.70
CA GLU A 64 -5.00 -11.90 12.04
C GLU A 64 -3.85 -11.53 12.98
N LYS A 65 -4.01 -11.78 14.29
CA LYS A 65 -2.94 -11.55 15.28
C LYS A 65 -1.88 -12.68 15.21
N ASP A 66 -1.22 -12.79 14.06
CA ASP A 66 -0.21 -13.79 13.75
C ASP A 66 1.19 -13.18 13.61
N GLU A 67 2.20 -14.02 13.42
CA GLU A 67 3.60 -13.58 13.27
C GLU A 67 3.78 -12.65 12.06
N TYR A 68 3.06 -12.92 10.97
CA TYR A 68 3.09 -12.07 9.79
C TYR A 68 2.67 -10.64 10.12
N THR A 69 1.49 -10.48 10.74
CA THR A 69 0.89 -9.17 11.00
C THR A 69 1.72 -8.40 12.03
N ARG A 70 2.31 -9.07 13.02
CA ARG A 70 3.24 -8.45 13.97
C ARG A 70 4.48 -7.87 13.29
N ASN A 71 5.09 -8.64 12.39
CA ASN A 71 6.24 -8.16 11.62
C ASN A 71 5.85 -7.01 10.68
N ALA A 72 4.70 -7.12 10.01
CA ALA A 72 4.18 -6.06 9.15
C ALA A 72 3.93 -4.75 9.93
N VAL A 73 3.31 -4.82 11.11
CA VAL A 73 3.11 -3.65 11.99
C VAL A 73 4.45 -3.01 12.38
N LYS A 74 5.44 -3.82 12.74
CA LYS A 74 6.77 -3.32 13.10
C LYS A 74 7.43 -2.58 11.94
N ASP A 75 7.38 -3.16 10.74
CA ASP A 75 7.94 -2.56 9.53
C ASP A 75 7.25 -1.23 9.22
N VAL A 76 5.92 -1.20 9.27
CA VAL A 76 5.11 -0.01 8.99
C VAL A 76 5.40 1.12 10.00
N VAL A 77 5.40 0.82 11.30
CA VAL A 77 5.70 1.82 12.34
C VAL A 77 7.11 2.40 12.17
N THR A 78 8.08 1.54 11.83
CA THR A 78 9.46 1.97 11.54
C THR A 78 9.53 2.89 10.33
N ASP A 79 8.79 2.56 9.26
CA ASP A 79 8.75 3.40 8.05
C ASP A 79 8.05 4.74 8.30
N ILE A 80 7.04 4.78 9.18
CA ILE A 80 6.40 6.03 9.62
C ILE A 80 7.39 6.89 10.42
N GLU A 81 8.12 6.31 11.38
CA GLU A 81 9.14 7.03 12.18
C GLU A 81 10.23 7.64 11.29
N ARG A 82 10.62 6.94 10.22
CA ARG A 82 11.61 7.41 9.25
C ARG A 82 11.06 8.45 8.27
N GLY A 83 9.77 8.76 8.29
CA GLY A 83 9.10 9.65 7.35
C GLY A 83 8.97 9.07 5.94
N ILE A 84 9.19 7.76 5.78
CA ILE A 84 9.05 7.05 4.50
C ILE A 84 7.58 6.80 4.22
N THR A 85 6.82 6.37 5.24
CA THR A 85 5.38 6.21 5.17
C THR A 85 4.70 7.41 5.83
N THR A 86 3.82 8.08 5.11
CA THR A 86 3.05 9.24 5.58
C THR A 86 1.60 9.14 5.08
N ALA A 87 0.71 10.01 5.58
CA ALA A 87 -0.66 10.09 5.09
C ALA A 87 -0.76 10.34 3.57
N GLU A 88 0.26 10.96 2.97
CA GLU A 88 0.31 11.25 1.53
C GLU A 88 1.05 10.18 0.72
N HIS A 89 1.98 9.45 1.34
CA HIS A 89 2.88 8.52 0.67
C HIS A 89 2.92 7.17 1.41
N ILE A 90 2.29 6.17 0.81
CA ILE A 90 2.26 4.79 1.31
C ILE A 90 2.95 3.89 0.27
N PRO A 91 4.15 3.35 0.55
CA PRO A 91 5.02 2.71 -0.44
C PRO A 91 4.77 1.20 -0.61
N TYR A 92 3.58 0.70 -0.26
CA TYR A 92 3.25 -0.73 -0.30
C TYR A 92 2.34 -1.11 -1.47
N ASN A 93 2.64 -2.23 -2.16
CA ASN A 93 1.83 -2.70 -3.29
C ASN A 93 0.66 -3.58 -2.83
N TYR A 94 0.92 -4.45 -1.86
CA TYR A 94 -0.06 -5.33 -1.26
C TYR A 94 -1.14 -4.51 -0.55
N THR A 95 -2.39 -4.68 -1.00
CA THR A 95 -3.49 -3.80 -0.58
C THR A 95 -3.73 -3.81 0.93
N LYS A 96 -3.65 -4.96 1.59
CA LYS A 96 -3.84 -5.03 3.05
C LYS A 96 -2.69 -4.39 3.83
N LEU A 97 -1.46 -4.43 3.32
CA LEU A 97 -0.34 -3.74 3.98
C LEU A 97 -0.47 -2.21 3.83
N ALA A 98 -0.94 -1.75 2.68
CA ALA A 98 -1.28 -0.34 2.48
C ALA A 98 -2.40 0.11 3.44
N GLU A 99 -3.49 -0.65 3.54
CA GLU A 99 -4.60 -0.37 4.47
C GLU A 99 -4.15 -0.40 5.94
N LEU A 100 -3.28 -1.35 6.32
CA LEU A 100 -2.70 -1.40 7.67
C LEU A 100 -1.93 -0.12 7.99
N ALA A 101 -1.15 0.39 7.04
CA ALA A 101 -0.43 1.65 7.21
C ALA A 101 -1.36 2.86 7.36
N GLU A 102 -2.43 2.94 6.56
CA GLU A 102 -3.47 3.96 6.71
C GLU A 102 -4.11 3.92 8.11
N ASN A 103 -4.46 2.71 8.59
CA ASN A 103 -5.10 2.54 9.89
C ASN A 103 -4.16 2.91 11.05
N ILE A 104 -2.86 2.59 10.96
CA ILE A 104 -1.86 3.00 11.95
C ILE A 104 -1.70 4.52 11.96
N LEU A 105 -1.54 5.16 10.80
CA LEU A 105 -1.42 6.62 10.67
C LEU A 105 -2.64 7.36 11.26
N LYS A 106 -3.83 6.79 11.11
CA LYS A 106 -5.08 7.35 11.64
C LYS A 106 -5.09 7.37 13.17
N ILE A 107 -4.63 6.31 13.83
CA ILE A 107 -4.64 6.21 15.30
C ILE A 107 -3.44 6.88 15.96
N SER A 108 -2.32 7.02 15.25
CA SER A 108 -1.16 7.79 15.73
C SER A 108 -1.43 9.29 15.77
N GLY A 109 -2.60 9.74 15.27
CA GLY A 109 -3.03 11.13 15.34
C GLY A 109 -2.12 12.06 14.56
N GLU A 110 -1.64 11.61 13.41
CA GLU A 110 -0.84 12.40 12.47
C GLU A 110 -1.76 13.09 11.43
N PRO A 111 -2.33 14.28 11.68
CA PRO A 111 -2.71 15.18 10.61
C PRO A 111 -1.43 15.82 10.07
N GLY A 112 -0.63 15.00 9.39
CA GLY A 112 0.67 15.39 8.87
C GLY A 112 1.77 15.41 9.92
N VAL A 113 2.82 14.67 9.61
CA VAL A 113 4.19 15.04 9.96
C VAL A 113 4.42 16.41 9.30
N SER A 114 3.89 17.46 9.92
CA SER A 114 4.08 18.82 9.47
C SER A 114 5.55 19.14 9.70
N ALA A 115 6.31 19.15 8.59
CA ALA A 115 7.63 19.73 8.47
C ALA A 115 8.82 19.05 9.19
N ARG A 116 8.63 17.94 9.92
CA ARG A 116 9.75 17.14 10.45
C ARG A 116 9.92 15.84 9.65
N SER A 117 10.08 15.84 8.34
CA SER A 117 11.44 15.80 7.77
C SER A 117 11.44 15.61 6.24
N PHE A 118 10.49 16.20 5.49
CA PHE A 118 10.59 16.24 4.01
C PHE A 118 11.94 16.79 3.54
N ALA A 119 12.55 17.67 4.34
CA ALA A 119 13.89 18.22 4.10
C ALA A 119 15.04 17.22 4.33
N ALA A 120 14.86 16.13 5.10
CA ALA A 120 15.90 15.14 5.38
C ALA A 120 15.87 13.92 4.44
N LEU A 121 14.76 13.68 3.73
CA LEU A 121 14.66 12.63 2.70
C LEU A 121 15.00 13.13 1.28
N ALA A 122 15.07 14.45 1.08
CA ALA A 122 15.30 15.09 -0.22
C ALA A 122 16.70 14.87 -0.85
N SER A 123 17.59 14.07 -0.23
CA SER A 123 18.93 13.80 -0.76
C SER A 123 19.08 12.45 -1.47
N TYR A 124 18.08 11.57 -1.40
CA TYR A 124 18.22 10.27 -2.03
C TYR A 124 18.17 10.38 -3.56
N SER A 125 19.15 9.78 -4.23
CA SER A 125 19.15 9.62 -5.68
C SER A 125 18.81 8.18 -6.00
N LEU A 126 17.83 7.96 -6.88
CA LEU A 126 17.48 6.63 -7.34
C LEU A 126 18.73 5.92 -7.87
N GLN A 127 18.98 4.72 -7.39
CA GLN A 127 20.16 3.93 -7.74
C GLN A 127 19.84 2.95 -8.87
N ASP A 128 18.67 2.32 -8.79
CA ASP A 128 18.35 1.19 -9.64
C ASP A 128 17.32 1.53 -10.72
N SER A 129 16.69 2.70 -10.61
CA SER A 129 15.63 3.14 -11.54
C SER A 129 15.75 4.61 -11.91
N THR A 130 15.06 5.01 -12.98
CA THR A 130 14.92 6.41 -13.42
C THR A 130 13.45 6.75 -13.64
N VAL A 131 12.97 7.89 -13.12
CA VAL A 131 11.58 8.33 -13.29
C VAL A 131 11.24 8.54 -14.77
N ILE A 132 10.04 8.10 -15.18
CA ILE A 132 9.52 8.30 -16.53
C ILE A 132 8.33 9.25 -16.48
N GLY A 133 8.42 10.35 -17.23
CA GLY A 133 7.35 11.33 -17.32
C GLY A 133 7.23 12.23 -16.09
N ALA A 134 6.23 13.11 -16.10
CA ALA A 134 5.93 13.99 -14.98
C ALA A 134 5.03 13.30 -13.95
N TRP A 135 5.06 13.80 -12.72
CA TRP A 135 4.09 13.42 -11.68
C TRP A 135 2.65 13.61 -12.16
N SER A 136 1.77 12.66 -11.81
CA SER A 136 0.33 12.77 -11.97
C SER A 136 -0.35 12.22 -10.73
N ASP A 137 -1.36 12.92 -10.21
CA ASP A 137 -2.14 12.44 -9.06
C ASP A 137 -2.89 11.13 -9.36
N SER A 138 -3.11 10.81 -10.63
CA SER A 138 -3.69 9.53 -11.05
C SER A 138 -2.85 8.32 -10.61
N TYR A 139 -1.54 8.51 -10.41
CA TYR A 139 -0.62 7.46 -9.97
C TYR A 139 -0.98 6.91 -8.59
N ARG A 140 -1.69 7.67 -7.75
CA ARG A 140 -2.13 7.21 -6.42
C ARG A 140 -3.13 6.04 -6.50
N TYR A 141 -3.86 5.90 -7.60
CA TYR A 141 -5.00 4.98 -7.70
C TYR A 141 -4.68 3.60 -8.27
N TYR A 142 -3.40 3.29 -8.49
CA TYR A 142 -2.99 1.98 -8.95
C TYR A 142 -1.58 1.60 -8.50
N ASN A 143 -1.41 0.33 -8.13
CA ASN A 143 -0.15 -0.23 -7.64
C ASN A 143 0.68 -0.83 -8.79
N CYS A 144 1.81 -1.48 -8.47
CA CYS A 144 2.68 -2.08 -9.48
C CYS A 144 1.98 -3.14 -10.33
N TYR A 145 1.04 -3.89 -9.74
CA TYR A 145 0.29 -4.92 -10.44
C TYR A 145 -0.57 -4.30 -11.55
N GLY A 146 -1.44 -3.35 -11.19
CA GLY A 146 -2.29 -2.66 -12.16
C GLY A 146 -1.47 -1.97 -13.26
N TYR A 147 -0.35 -1.34 -12.90
CA TYR A 147 0.57 -0.75 -13.86
C TYR A 147 1.15 -1.77 -14.87
N ALA A 148 1.55 -2.94 -14.37
CA ALA A 148 2.23 -3.96 -15.15
C ALA A 148 1.29 -4.65 -16.16
N ILE A 149 0.06 -4.99 -15.74
CA ILE A 149 -0.95 -5.60 -16.62
C ILE A 149 -1.66 -4.59 -17.51
N GLY A 150 -1.43 -3.28 -17.31
CA GLY A 150 -2.03 -2.22 -18.10
C GLY A 150 -3.49 -1.92 -17.74
N ASN A 151 -3.92 -2.27 -16.53
CA ASN A 151 -5.23 -1.96 -15.99
C ASN A 151 -5.03 -1.13 -14.71
N GLN A 152 -5.26 0.17 -14.77
CA GLN A 152 -4.93 1.12 -13.69
C GLN A 152 -5.85 0.97 -12.47
N VAL A 153 -5.63 -0.11 -11.70
CA VAL A 153 -6.34 -0.43 -10.46
C VAL A 153 -5.36 -0.65 -9.31
N PHE A 154 -5.75 -0.24 -8.10
CA PHE A 154 -5.02 -0.58 -6.87
C PHE A 154 -5.59 -1.88 -6.29
N LYS A 155 -5.13 -3.01 -6.82
CA LYS A 155 -5.64 -4.35 -6.49
C LYS A 155 -4.52 -5.38 -6.47
N ASP A 156 -4.77 -6.50 -5.80
CA ASP A 156 -3.85 -7.64 -5.79
C ASP A 156 -4.13 -8.61 -6.95
N PRO A 157 -3.15 -9.42 -7.38
CA PRO A 157 -3.35 -10.49 -8.35
C PRO A 157 -4.49 -11.43 -7.92
N GLY A 158 -5.38 -11.77 -8.85
CA GLY A 158 -6.57 -12.59 -8.58
C GLY A 158 -7.87 -11.77 -8.61
N TYR A 159 -7.78 -10.44 -8.50
CA TYR A 159 -8.94 -9.54 -8.52
C TYR A 159 -9.82 -9.70 -9.76
N HIS A 160 -9.23 -9.75 -10.97
CA HIS A 160 -10.02 -9.80 -12.20
C HIS A 160 -10.65 -11.18 -12.45
N SER A 161 -10.04 -12.24 -11.94
CA SER A 161 -10.54 -13.60 -12.03
C SER A 161 -11.43 -14.02 -10.84
N GLY A 162 -11.62 -13.15 -9.85
CA GLY A 162 -12.38 -13.44 -8.64
C GLY A 162 -11.70 -14.46 -7.72
N LYS A 163 -10.40 -14.66 -7.85
CA LYS A 163 -9.61 -15.56 -7.01
C LYS A 163 -9.02 -14.80 -5.83
N SER A 164 -9.03 -15.44 -4.67
CA SER A 164 -8.45 -14.86 -3.46
C SER A 164 -6.93 -14.76 -3.56
N PHE A 165 -6.39 -13.64 -3.09
CA PHE A 165 -4.96 -13.43 -2.89
C PHE A 165 -4.61 -13.62 -1.42
N SER A 166 -3.45 -14.22 -1.15
CA SER A 166 -2.80 -14.17 0.15
C SER A 166 -1.32 -13.91 -0.02
N ILE A 167 -0.76 -13.02 0.80
CA ILE A 167 0.68 -12.76 0.83
C ILE A 167 1.51 -13.95 1.33
N SER A 168 0.89 -14.96 1.94
CA SER A 168 1.57 -16.23 2.28
C SER A 168 1.81 -17.13 1.06
N MET A 169 1.15 -16.86 -0.07
CA MET A 169 1.33 -17.62 -1.31
C MET A 169 2.76 -17.49 -1.83
N GLY A 170 3.26 -18.57 -2.44
CA GLY A 170 4.51 -18.56 -3.17
C GLY A 170 4.43 -17.66 -4.40
N VAL A 171 5.56 -17.09 -4.83
CA VAL A 171 5.62 -16.23 -6.03
C VAL A 171 5.10 -16.93 -7.30
N SER A 172 5.21 -18.26 -7.37
CA SER A 172 4.68 -19.07 -8.48
C SER A 172 3.15 -19.05 -8.53
N GLU A 173 2.48 -19.06 -7.38
CA GLU A 173 1.03 -18.97 -7.27
C GLU A 173 0.53 -17.56 -7.58
N ILE A 174 1.28 -16.53 -7.17
CA ILE A 174 1.00 -15.13 -7.57
C ILE A 174 1.07 -14.99 -9.11
N ALA A 175 2.02 -15.66 -9.76
CA ALA A 175 2.08 -15.71 -11.22
C ALA A 175 0.88 -16.45 -11.82
N ASP A 176 0.37 -17.52 -11.20
CA ASP A 176 -0.87 -18.20 -11.65
C ASP A 176 -2.11 -17.33 -11.52
N LEU A 177 -2.22 -16.55 -10.45
CA LEU A 177 -3.29 -15.55 -10.29
C LEU A 177 -3.21 -14.49 -11.38
N THR A 178 -1.99 -14.05 -11.72
CA THR A 178 -1.78 -13.10 -12.83
C THR A 178 -2.21 -13.69 -14.17
N VAL A 179 -1.88 -14.96 -14.47
CA VAL A 179 -2.36 -15.63 -15.69
C VAL A 179 -3.89 -15.72 -15.69
N SER A 180 -4.49 -16.05 -14.54
CA SER A 180 -5.95 -16.17 -14.41
C SER A 180 -6.66 -14.83 -14.65
N ASP A 181 -6.11 -13.75 -14.10
CA ASP A 181 -6.62 -12.39 -14.31
C ASP A 181 -6.50 -11.96 -15.77
N LEU A 182 -5.37 -12.24 -16.41
CA LEU A 182 -5.19 -11.98 -17.84
C LEU A 182 -6.18 -12.79 -18.69
N ASP A 183 -6.48 -14.04 -18.32
CA ASP A 183 -7.51 -14.85 -18.98
C ASP A 183 -8.90 -14.21 -18.90
N ALA A 184 -9.28 -13.74 -17.71
CA ALA A 184 -10.54 -13.02 -17.46
C ALA A 184 -10.61 -11.68 -18.21
N LEU A 185 -9.45 -11.03 -18.43
CA LEU A 185 -9.31 -9.79 -19.19
C LEU A 185 -9.22 -10.00 -20.72
N GLY A 186 -9.36 -11.24 -21.21
CA GLY A 186 -9.38 -11.52 -22.65
C GLY A 186 -8.01 -11.79 -23.27
N TYR A 187 -7.03 -12.24 -22.48
CA TYR A 187 -5.70 -12.61 -22.95
C TYR A 187 -5.42 -14.11 -22.79
N TRP A 188 -4.64 -14.68 -23.69
CA TRP A 188 -3.93 -15.93 -23.44
C TRP A 188 -2.65 -15.61 -22.69
N GLY A 189 -2.22 -16.49 -21.80
CA GLY A 189 -0.92 -16.34 -21.14
C GLY A 189 -0.42 -17.61 -20.49
N TYR A 190 0.87 -17.62 -20.18
CA TYR A 190 1.53 -18.66 -19.41
C TYR A 190 2.67 -18.05 -18.58
N LYS A 191 3.04 -18.74 -17.49
CA LYS A 191 4.18 -18.37 -16.67
C LYS A 191 5.42 -19.18 -17.02
N THR A 192 6.59 -18.61 -16.79
CA THR A 192 7.90 -19.27 -16.90
C THR A 192 8.90 -18.60 -15.96
N THR A 193 9.95 -19.30 -15.55
CA THR A 193 11.08 -18.72 -14.80
C THR A 193 12.20 -18.22 -15.71
N THR A 194 12.13 -18.50 -17.00
CA THR A 194 13.12 -18.08 -17.99
C THR A 194 12.74 -16.73 -18.60
N LYS A 195 13.63 -15.73 -18.46
CA LYS A 195 13.44 -14.44 -19.11
C LYS A 195 13.36 -14.62 -20.63
N PRO A 196 12.33 -14.09 -21.32
CA PRO A 196 12.33 -14.10 -22.77
C PRO A 196 13.53 -13.31 -23.32
N ALA A 197 14.20 -13.88 -24.32
CA ALA A 197 15.26 -13.20 -25.06
C ALA A 197 14.70 -12.15 -26.02
N SER A 198 13.52 -12.43 -26.59
CA SER A 198 12.69 -11.52 -27.37
C SER A 198 11.25 -12.01 -27.32
N LEU A 199 10.32 -11.13 -27.64
CA LEU A 199 8.89 -11.42 -27.75
C LEU A 199 8.42 -11.21 -29.18
N ALA A 200 7.43 -11.98 -29.60
CA ALA A 200 6.69 -11.65 -30.83
C ALA A 200 6.00 -10.29 -30.67
N TYR A 201 5.77 -9.57 -31.78
CA TYR A 201 5.19 -8.22 -31.75
C TYR A 201 3.80 -8.14 -31.07
N TYR A 202 3.09 -9.28 -30.98
CA TYR A 202 1.78 -9.40 -30.34
C TYR A 202 1.84 -9.84 -28.87
N GLN A 203 3.01 -10.21 -28.38
CA GLN A 203 3.23 -10.65 -27.02
C GLN A 203 3.61 -9.47 -26.13
N ARG A 204 3.25 -9.61 -24.85
CA ARG A 204 3.65 -8.76 -23.75
C ARG A 204 4.24 -9.65 -22.65
N VAL A 205 5.03 -9.06 -21.78
CA VAL A 205 5.58 -9.75 -20.60
C VAL A 205 5.45 -8.89 -19.36
N VAL A 206 5.06 -9.52 -18.26
CA VAL A 206 5.26 -8.98 -16.91
C VAL A 206 6.17 -9.92 -16.13
N ALA A 207 6.96 -9.37 -15.22
CA ALA A 207 7.77 -10.12 -14.28
C ALA A 207 7.25 -9.84 -12.87
N VAL A 208 7.18 -10.87 -12.04
CA VAL A 208 6.77 -10.79 -10.63
C VAL A 208 7.86 -11.35 -9.72
N ARG A 209 8.06 -10.66 -8.60
CA ARG A 209 8.93 -11.07 -7.51
C ARG A 209 8.28 -10.74 -6.18
N LYS A 210 8.61 -11.50 -5.14
CA LYS A 210 7.99 -11.43 -3.82
C LYS A 210 9.04 -11.23 -2.71
N GLY A 211 8.67 -10.45 -1.70
CA GLY A 211 9.37 -10.26 -0.43
C GLY A 211 8.62 -10.93 0.72
N SER A 212 9.01 -10.65 1.96
CA SER A 212 8.31 -11.20 3.14
C SER A 212 6.87 -10.71 3.23
N ASN A 213 6.68 -9.40 3.07
CA ASN A 213 5.43 -8.69 3.36
C ASN A 213 4.75 -8.04 2.14
N ASP A 214 5.45 -7.95 1.01
CA ASP A 214 4.94 -7.33 -0.22
C ASP A 214 5.36 -8.12 -1.48
N TYR A 215 4.79 -7.75 -2.62
CA TYR A 215 5.17 -8.22 -3.94
C TYR A 215 5.46 -7.06 -4.88
N HIS A 216 6.13 -7.34 -5.99
CA HIS A 216 6.46 -6.32 -6.96
C HIS A 216 6.35 -6.84 -8.39
N PHE A 217 5.93 -5.96 -9.29
CA PHE A 217 5.78 -6.23 -10.71
C PHE A 217 6.56 -5.24 -11.56
N MET A 218 7.16 -5.75 -12.63
CA MET A 218 7.68 -4.96 -13.75
C MET A 218 7.00 -5.43 -15.03
N LYS A 219 6.89 -4.55 -16.04
CA LYS A 219 6.54 -4.94 -17.41
C LYS A 219 7.69 -4.69 -18.35
N GLY A 220 7.87 -5.61 -19.29
CA GLY A 220 8.91 -5.55 -20.31
C GLY A 220 8.36 -5.07 -21.65
N ASP A 221 9.23 -4.50 -22.46
CA ASP A 221 9.00 -4.25 -23.88
C ASP A 221 9.12 -5.54 -24.72
N THR A 222 8.95 -5.43 -26.04
CA THR A 222 9.04 -6.58 -26.95
C THR A 222 10.48 -7.11 -27.10
N SER A 223 11.51 -6.32 -26.81
CA SER A 223 12.88 -6.81 -26.79
C SER A 223 13.20 -7.63 -25.54
N GLY A 224 12.39 -7.53 -24.48
CA GLY A 224 12.68 -8.14 -23.19
C GLY A 224 13.90 -7.54 -22.51
N SER A 225 14.29 -6.32 -22.90
CA SER A 225 15.50 -5.62 -22.43
C SER A 225 15.23 -4.22 -21.88
N ASP A 226 14.03 -3.66 -22.08
CA ASP A 226 13.57 -2.45 -21.38
C ASP A 226 12.45 -2.84 -20.42
N TRP A 227 12.61 -2.48 -19.15
CA TRP A 227 11.70 -2.85 -18.08
C TRP A 227 11.25 -1.62 -17.32
N THR A 228 9.96 -1.53 -17.06
CA THR A 228 9.38 -0.42 -16.31
C THR A 228 8.49 -0.93 -15.19
N HIS A 229 8.40 -0.16 -14.12
CA HIS A 229 7.67 -0.54 -12.92
C HIS A 229 7.13 0.71 -12.23
N LYS A 230 6.27 0.47 -11.23
CA LYS A 230 5.63 1.54 -10.47
C LYS A 230 5.32 1.04 -9.07
N PRO A 231 6.22 1.18 -8.10
CA PRO A 231 5.95 0.78 -6.72
C PRO A 231 4.79 1.57 -6.13
N ALA A 232 3.78 0.90 -5.60
CA ALA A 232 2.63 1.49 -4.91
C ALA A 232 2.01 2.67 -5.69
N GLY A 233 1.61 3.73 -4.99
CA GLY A 233 1.06 4.96 -5.54
C GLY A 233 2.07 5.91 -6.22
N ASN A 234 3.29 5.46 -6.50
CA ASN A 234 4.41 6.33 -6.91
C ASN A 234 4.52 6.53 -8.43
N SER A 235 5.48 7.34 -8.86
CA SER A 235 5.75 7.59 -10.28
C SER A 235 6.17 6.29 -11.00
N PRO A 236 5.77 6.11 -12.29
CA PRO A 236 6.38 5.10 -13.14
C PRO A 236 7.88 5.35 -13.30
N MET A 237 8.66 4.28 -13.30
CA MET A 237 10.11 4.32 -13.42
C MET A 237 10.59 3.26 -14.40
N ARG A 238 11.72 3.54 -15.05
CA ARG A 238 12.48 2.61 -15.89
C ARG A 238 13.54 1.96 -15.02
N TRP A 239 13.62 0.64 -15.07
CA TRP A 239 14.69 -0.13 -14.47
C TRP A 239 15.98 0.13 -15.24
N ASN A 240 17.07 0.45 -14.56
CA ASN A 240 18.33 0.84 -15.21
C ASN A 240 19.10 -0.33 -15.84
N PHE A 241 18.59 -1.57 -15.71
CA PHE A 241 19.26 -2.79 -16.17
C PHE A 241 18.42 -3.52 -17.22
N THR A 242 19.10 -4.23 -18.12
CA THR A 242 18.44 -4.95 -19.23
C THR A 242 17.72 -6.23 -18.80
N SER A 243 17.94 -6.67 -17.56
CA SER A 243 17.36 -7.89 -17.03
C SER A 243 16.78 -7.67 -15.63
N PRO A 244 15.52 -8.09 -15.39
CA PRO A 244 14.95 -8.26 -14.06
C PRO A 244 15.84 -9.01 -13.08
N GLY A 245 16.58 -10.01 -13.56
CA GLY A 245 17.45 -10.83 -12.72
C GLY A 245 18.80 -10.21 -12.38
N TYR A 246 19.11 -9.00 -12.88
CA TYR A 246 20.43 -8.38 -12.68
C TYR A 246 20.70 -8.05 -11.20
N LYS A 247 19.67 -7.64 -10.46
CA LYS A 247 19.79 -7.26 -9.04
C LYS A 247 18.56 -7.72 -8.24
N VAL A 248 18.70 -7.77 -6.91
CA VAL A 248 17.56 -7.86 -6.00
C VAL A 248 16.66 -6.64 -6.21
N TRP A 249 15.35 -6.89 -6.33
CA TRP A 249 14.39 -5.80 -6.50
C TRP A 249 14.11 -5.15 -5.16
N THR A 250 13.78 -3.86 -5.19
CA THR A 250 13.45 -3.09 -3.99
C THR A 250 12.21 -2.23 -4.22
N ASN A 251 11.65 -1.67 -3.15
CA ASN A 251 10.57 -0.68 -3.22
C ASN A 251 11.08 0.77 -3.32
N GLU A 252 12.32 0.98 -3.77
CA GLU A 252 12.83 2.31 -4.14
C GLU A 252 11.77 3.01 -5.01
N SER A 253 11.48 4.28 -4.73
CA SER A 253 10.35 4.98 -5.33
C SER A 253 10.54 6.48 -5.47
N SER A 254 9.68 7.11 -6.27
CA SER A 254 9.63 8.56 -6.45
C SER A 254 8.20 9.07 -6.40
N TYR A 255 7.91 9.94 -5.44
CA TYR A 255 6.59 10.49 -5.17
C TYR A 255 6.65 12.02 -5.23
N GLN A 256 5.81 12.65 -6.05
CA GLN A 256 5.81 14.11 -6.24
C GLN A 256 7.20 14.71 -6.49
N ASN A 257 8.04 14.01 -7.26
CA ASN A 257 9.44 14.34 -7.57
C ASN A 257 10.42 14.29 -6.38
N VAL A 258 10.04 13.66 -5.27
CA VAL A 258 10.92 13.32 -4.15
C VAL A 258 11.23 11.83 -4.21
N ASN A 259 12.51 11.47 -4.14
CA ASN A 259 12.93 10.07 -4.19
C ASN A 259 13.09 9.50 -2.78
N TYR A 260 12.72 8.23 -2.62
CA TYR A 260 12.76 7.51 -1.36
C TYR A 260 13.65 6.28 -1.50
N ALA A 261 14.54 6.10 -0.53
CA ALA A 261 15.34 4.89 -0.41
C ALA A 261 14.45 3.68 -0.14
N ALA A 262 14.92 2.50 -0.55
CA ALA A 262 14.21 1.26 -0.31
C ALA A 262 14.18 0.85 1.16
N THR A 263 13.04 0.31 1.60
CA THR A 263 12.84 -0.34 2.91
C THR A 263 12.54 -1.83 2.79
N THR A 264 12.09 -2.27 1.61
CA THR A 264 11.71 -3.65 1.31
C THR A 264 12.54 -4.20 0.17
N SER A 265 12.94 -5.46 0.29
CA SER A 265 13.61 -6.24 -0.75
C SER A 265 12.76 -7.43 -1.18
N TYR A 266 12.70 -7.69 -2.48
CA TYR A 266 12.00 -8.84 -3.05
C TYR A 266 13.04 -9.87 -3.50
N THR A 267 13.14 -10.97 -2.78
CA THR A 267 14.25 -11.93 -2.89
C THR A 267 13.84 -13.28 -3.48
N SER A 268 12.53 -13.53 -3.67
CA SER A 268 12.05 -14.77 -4.30
C SER A 268 12.62 -15.00 -5.70
N ALA A 269 12.38 -16.19 -6.25
CA ALA A 269 12.51 -16.41 -7.70
C ALA A 269 11.67 -15.39 -8.48
N ILE A 270 12.09 -15.09 -9.71
CA ILE A 270 11.34 -14.25 -10.64
C ILE A 270 10.52 -15.16 -11.54
N TYR A 271 9.23 -14.88 -11.65
CA TYR A 271 8.37 -15.46 -12.67
C TYR A 271 8.03 -14.42 -13.72
N TYR A 272 8.04 -14.84 -14.98
CA TYR A 272 7.62 -14.07 -16.14
C TYR A 272 6.28 -14.61 -16.61
N VAL A 273 5.31 -13.73 -16.84
CA VAL A 273 4.04 -14.06 -17.47
C VAL A 273 4.03 -13.46 -18.86
N ILE A 274 4.06 -14.32 -19.87
CA ILE A 274 4.00 -13.92 -21.28
C ILE A 274 2.56 -14.08 -21.74
N TYR A 275 2.00 -13.03 -22.35
CA TYR A 275 0.59 -13.00 -22.72
C TYR A 275 0.30 -12.23 -24.01
N TRP A 276 -0.81 -12.55 -24.67
CA TRP A 276 -1.28 -11.92 -25.91
C TRP A 276 -2.80 -11.99 -26.02
N ALA A 277 -3.40 -11.14 -26.86
CA ALA A 277 -4.85 -11.01 -26.93
C ALA A 277 -5.53 -12.28 -27.49
N LYS A 278 -6.64 -12.68 -26.86
CA LYS A 278 -7.62 -13.62 -27.45
C LYS A 278 -8.25 -12.93 -28.66
N ASN A 279 -8.47 -13.69 -29.74
CA ASN A 279 -8.95 -13.17 -31.02
C ASN A 279 -8.05 -12.07 -31.62
N GLY A 280 -6.79 -12.02 -31.19
CA GLY A 280 -5.77 -11.11 -31.68
C GLY A 280 -4.80 -11.76 -32.68
N PRO A 281 -3.71 -11.06 -33.03
CA PRO A 281 -2.73 -11.51 -34.03
C PRO A 281 -1.87 -12.71 -33.62
N GLY A 282 -1.90 -13.13 -32.36
CA GLY A 282 -1.13 -14.28 -31.87
C GLY A 282 -1.83 -15.63 -32.10
N PRO A 283 -1.15 -16.76 -31.82
CA PRO A 283 -1.75 -18.09 -31.87
C PRO A 283 -3.03 -18.16 -31.05
N GLN A 284 -4.05 -18.84 -31.55
CA GLN A 284 -5.31 -19.07 -30.84
C GLN A 284 -5.37 -20.55 -30.46
N PRO A 285 -4.96 -20.92 -29.23
CA PRO A 285 -4.93 -22.31 -28.81
C PRO A 285 -6.36 -22.88 -28.83
N THR A 286 -6.54 -23.99 -29.55
CA THR A 286 -7.82 -24.73 -29.56
C THR A 286 -7.97 -25.63 -28.32
N LYS A 287 -6.94 -25.71 -27.46
CA LYS A 287 -6.93 -26.38 -26.17
C LYS A 287 -6.39 -25.42 -25.10
N LYS A 288 -6.91 -25.50 -23.86
CA LYS A 288 -6.40 -24.70 -22.73
C LYS A 288 -4.88 -24.89 -22.61
N ILE A 289 -4.14 -23.78 -22.53
CA ILE A 289 -2.71 -23.80 -22.20
C ILE A 289 -2.60 -24.32 -20.76
N GLN A 290 -2.05 -25.52 -20.60
CA GLN A 290 -1.74 -26.06 -19.27
C GLN A 290 -0.48 -25.36 -18.75
N PRO A 291 -0.41 -24.99 -17.47
CA PRO A 291 0.85 -24.55 -16.86
C PRO A 291 1.89 -25.66 -17.02
N THR A 292 3.04 -25.35 -17.60
CA THR A 292 4.20 -26.25 -17.49
C THR A 292 4.62 -26.30 -16.02
N VAL A 293 4.60 -27.52 -15.47
CA VAL A 293 5.05 -27.87 -14.11
C VAL A 293 6.52 -27.53 -13.94
#